data_AF-A0A3A9ZS51-F1
#
_entry.id   AF-A0A3A9ZS51-F1
#
_cell.length_a   1.000
_cell.length_b   1.000
_cell.length_c   1.000
_cell.angle_alpha   90.00
_cell.angle_beta   90.00
_cell.angle_gamma   90.00
#
_symmetry.space_group_name_H-M   'P 1'
#
loop_
_entity.id
_entity.type
_entity.pdbx_description
1 polymer ?
#
loop_
_entity_poly.entity_id
_entity_poly.type
_entity_poly.pdbx_seq_one_letter_code
_entity_poly.pdbx_strand_id
1 'polypeptide(L)'
;MAKTAAEATTGTIYVLKDPRDLHVCYVGATTVPLVTRLNGHLTSPASDALRAWIAELKTVGLVPMVEPLQENVPVAGLAAAETAEIHARTMRREPLLNVNGKAAALRILAEREAEKARRRDLTHWRTTASRIRAVTGPLSPGFDTAIILSDETWEAIQEVAAVHAAMEEAQAQPPKPVHEISDPDHYLPESARLLGEFGDAVREAESLVLADAYLQVGLADAWGRWDEQVRKCVEAAAGIEHFTSRYEAGRYLALVRWYLAVMPPWRQLAYRCGIPTAGPEFHAWVSDEEDVREALRIAEKREPFIGRAADAVNGDNPYQPGLLDILDTLTSVYSRRRLEPGVVGPVLRLFARRGCLDKKMATALRTVDPHALDHIYGPDHATRIDHDLDLPAGTAAQVIRHLGGLLKHNDGLRTLVKRVDAHLPVAALPDIADDCVHTPGARAIVAALITAGRIKAPVSEATAYVTAVRAWWTPRPPRS
;
A
#
# COMPACT_ATOMS: atom_id res chain seq x y z
N MET A 1 35.37 24.04 -64.81
CA MET A 1 34.46 24.88 -64.01
C MET A 1 34.38 24.29 -62.61
N ALA A 2 35.17 24.83 -61.67
CA ALA A 2 35.13 24.41 -60.27
C ALA A 2 33.96 25.13 -59.58
N LYS A 3 33.00 24.36 -59.08
CA LYS A 3 31.93 24.86 -58.21
C LYS A 3 32.62 25.23 -56.89
N THR A 4 32.82 26.52 -56.64
CA THR A 4 33.34 27.02 -55.35
C THR A 4 32.43 26.45 -54.27
N ALA A 5 32.94 25.56 -53.43
CA ALA A 5 32.19 25.03 -52.29
C ALA A 5 31.83 26.22 -51.43
N ALA A 6 30.53 26.54 -51.31
CA ALA A 6 30.06 27.55 -50.40
C ALA A 6 30.59 27.18 -49.01
N GLU A 7 31.40 28.04 -48.41
CA GLU A 7 31.91 27.84 -47.06
C GLU A 7 30.71 27.58 -46.15
N ALA A 8 30.66 26.37 -45.59
CA ALA A 8 29.55 25.97 -44.73
C ALA A 8 29.49 26.96 -43.57
N THR A 9 28.36 27.64 -43.41
CA THR A 9 28.20 28.61 -42.33
C THR A 9 28.34 27.90 -40.99
N THR A 10 29.24 28.40 -40.14
CA THR A 10 29.50 27.87 -38.79
C THR A 10 29.10 28.89 -37.72
N GLY A 11 29.07 28.44 -36.47
CA GLY A 11 28.93 29.28 -35.29
C GLY A 11 29.67 28.70 -34.08
N THR A 12 29.38 29.25 -32.91
CA THR A 12 30.09 28.98 -31.65
C THR A 12 29.11 28.65 -30.53
N ILE A 13 29.38 27.58 -29.79
CA ILE A 13 28.83 27.34 -28.45
C ILE A 13 29.71 28.07 -27.45
N TYR A 14 29.11 28.86 -26.56
CA TYR A 14 29.81 29.66 -25.56
C TYR A 14 29.20 29.48 -24.18
N VAL A 15 29.93 29.91 -23.17
CA VAL A 15 29.47 29.99 -21.79
C VAL A 15 29.54 31.42 -21.28
N LEU A 16 28.64 31.78 -20.37
CA LEU A 16 28.80 32.94 -19.49
C LEU A 16 29.21 32.45 -18.11
N LYS A 17 30.29 33.01 -17.60
CA LYS A 17 30.82 32.73 -16.26
C LYS A 17 30.65 33.90 -15.32
N ASP A 18 30.48 33.59 -14.05
CA ASP A 18 30.54 34.60 -12.99
C ASP A 18 32.00 35.04 -12.81
N PRO A 19 32.33 36.34 -12.97
CA PRO A 19 33.69 36.82 -12.84
C PRO A 19 34.26 36.70 -11.41
N ARG A 20 33.42 36.45 -10.40
CA ARG A 20 33.84 36.34 -8.99
C ARG A 20 34.50 35.00 -8.68
N ASP A 21 34.02 33.92 -9.30
CA ASP A 21 34.42 32.55 -8.97
C ASP A 21 34.61 31.63 -10.20
N LEU A 22 34.40 32.18 -11.40
CA LEU A 22 34.53 31.52 -12.70
C LEU A 22 33.55 30.36 -12.94
N HIS A 23 32.51 30.21 -12.12
CA HIS A 23 31.48 29.21 -12.38
C HIS A 23 30.67 29.55 -13.62
N VAL A 24 30.35 28.52 -14.42
CA VAL A 24 29.49 28.68 -15.60
C VAL A 24 28.04 28.81 -15.15
N CYS A 25 27.43 29.95 -15.50
CA CYS A 25 26.05 30.28 -15.17
C CYS A 25 25.13 30.13 -16.38
N TYR A 26 25.62 30.19 -17.62
CA TYR A 26 24.79 30.08 -18.83
C TYR A 26 25.57 29.45 -19.97
N VAL A 27 24.90 28.63 -20.79
CA VAL A 27 25.42 28.11 -22.06
C VAL A 27 24.59 28.68 -23.19
N GLY A 28 25.21 29.10 -24.29
CA GLY A 28 24.49 29.59 -25.45
C GLY A 28 25.12 29.18 -26.77
N ALA A 29 24.36 29.27 -27.86
CA ALA A 29 24.87 29.23 -29.22
C ALA A 29 24.80 30.60 -29.90
N THR A 30 25.72 30.89 -30.81
CA THR A 30 25.66 32.09 -31.65
C THR A 30 26.37 31.92 -32.98
N THR A 31 25.91 32.66 -34.00
CA THR A 31 26.55 32.79 -35.32
C THR A 31 27.24 34.15 -35.50
N VAL A 32 27.16 35.03 -34.50
CA VAL A 32 27.79 36.36 -34.52
C VAL A 32 28.96 36.39 -33.53
N PRO A 33 29.88 37.38 -33.61
CA PRO A 33 30.98 37.49 -32.67
C PRO A 33 30.52 37.50 -31.20
N LEU A 34 31.25 36.83 -30.32
CA LEU A 34 30.87 36.64 -28.91
C LEU A 34 30.66 37.96 -28.17
N VAL A 35 31.45 39.00 -28.47
CA VAL A 35 31.29 40.34 -27.87
C VAL A 35 29.92 40.93 -28.22
N THR A 36 29.50 40.81 -29.49
CA THR A 36 28.17 41.23 -29.93
C THR A 36 27.08 40.44 -29.22
N ARG A 37 27.26 39.13 -29.05
CA ARG A 37 26.30 38.27 -28.36
C ARG A 37 26.19 38.59 -26.87
N LEU A 38 27.31 38.84 -26.19
CA LEU A 38 27.34 39.26 -24.78
C LEU A 38 26.59 40.59 -24.59
N ASN A 39 26.85 41.58 -25.46
CA ASN A 39 26.10 42.85 -25.42
C ASN A 39 24.59 42.63 -25.57
N GLY A 40 24.17 41.66 -26.39
CA GLY A 40 22.77 41.26 -26.51
C GLY A 40 22.18 40.71 -25.20
N HIS A 41 22.94 39.91 -24.43
CA HIS A 41 22.50 39.42 -23.12
C HIS A 41 22.41 40.54 -22.07
N LEU A 42 23.31 41.53 -22.12
CA LEU A 42 23.30 42.66 -21.20
C LEU A 42 22.11 43.60 -21.43
N THR A 43 21.65 43.74 -22.68
CA THR A 43 20.51 44.60 -23.03
C THR A 43 19.17 43.88 -22.93
N SER A 44 19.13 42.62 -23.39
CA SER A 44 17.91 41.81 -23.48
C SER A 44 18.17 40.38 -23.00
N PRO A 45 18.25 40.14 -21.67
CA PRO A 45 18.50 38.81 -21.14
C PRO A 45 17.42 37.81 -21.55
N ALA A 46 17.85 36.60 -21.93
CA ALA A 46 16.96 35.54 -22.43
C ALA A 46 16.00 34.96 -21.38
N SER A 47 16.23 35.21 -20.09
CA SER A 47 15.36 34.76 -18.99
C SER A 47 15.40 35.73 -17.81
N ASP A 48 14.36 35.69 -16.95
CA ASP A 48 14.31 36.50 -15.74
C ASP A 48 15.43 36.14 -14.74
N ALA A 49 15.82 34.86 -14.68
CA ALA A 49 16.94 34.41 -13.85
C ALA A 49 18.28 34.98 -14.34
N LEU A 50 18.50 34.99 -15.66
CA LEU A 50 19.69 35.61 -16.26
C LEU A 50 19.68 37.13 -16.04
N ARG A 51 18.51 37.78 -16.16
CA ARG A 51 18.34 39.21 -15.87
C ARG A 51 18.70 39.54 -14.42
N ALA A 52 18.20 38.76 -13.46
CA ALA A 52 18.46 38.96 -12.04
C ALA A 52 19.95 38.82 -11.71
N TRP A 53 20.61 37.77 -12.23
CA TRP A 53 22.04 37.56 -12.04
C TRP A 53 22.90 38.67 -12.66
N ILE A 54 22.59 39.12 -13.89
CA ILE A 54 23.29 40.25 -14.51
C ILE A 54 23.10 41.54 -13.71
N ALA A 55 21.89 41.79 -13.18
CA ALA A 55 21.62 42.95 -12.32
C ALA A 55 22.46 42.91 -11.04
N GLU A 56 22.58 41.73 -10.41
CA GLU A 56 23.44 41.51 -9.24
C GLU A 56 24.91 41.86 -9.53
N LEU A 57 25.49 41.32 -10.60
CA LEU A 57 26.86 41.64 -11.00
C LEU A 57 27.07 43.14 -11.24
N LYS A 58 26.07 43.81 -11.83
CA LYS A 58 26.12 45.25 -12.07
C LYS A 58 26.18 46.07 -10.76
N THR A 59 25.55 45.61 -9.68
CA THR A 59 25.61 46.31 -8.38
C THR A 59 27.02 46.40 -7.81
N VAL A 60 27.89 45.46 -8.16
CA VAL A 60 29.30 45.41 -7.75
C VAL A 60 30.27 45.86 -8.86
N GLY A 61 29.74 46.44 -9.94
CA GLY A 61 30.55 46.94 -11.06
C GLY A 61 31.16 45.84 -11.93
N LEU A 62 30.61 44.62 -11.92
CA LEU A 62 31.09 43.48 -12.69
C LEU A 62 30.16 43.17 -13.88
N VAL A 63 30.69 42.45 -14.88
CA VAL A 63 29.95 41.92 -16.03
C VAL A 63 30.28 40.44 -16.25
N PRO A 64 29.35 39.62 -16.77
CA PRO A 64 29.63 38.23 -17.10
C PRO A 64 30.83 38.07 -18.04
N MET A 65 31.66 37.05 -17.81
CA MET A 65 32.72 36.66 -18.74
C MET A 65 32.15 35.73 -19.81
N VAL A 66 32.32 36.06 -21.08
CA VAL A 66 31.94 35.19 -22.21
C VAL A 66 33.16 34.43 -22.72
N GLU A 67 33.05 33.10 -22.86
CA GLU A 67 34.12 32.26 -23.39
C GLU A 67 33.60 31.27 -24.43
N PRO A 68 34.33 31.05 -25.55
CA PRO A 68 34.00 29.98 -26.48
C PRO A 68 34.22 28.62 -25.82
N LEU A 69 33.26 27.73 -25.99
CA LEU A 69 33.35 26.35 -25.57
C LEU A 69 33.62 25.41 -26.75
N GLN A 70 32.92 25.63 -27.87
CA GLN A 70 33.12 24.89 -29.11
C GLN A 70 32.94 25.84 -30.29
N GLU A 71 33.99 26.00 -31.09
CA GLU A 71 34.00 26.84 -32.29
C GLU A 71 33.76 26.00 -33.55
N ASN A 72 33.45 26.67 -34.66
CA ASN A 72 33.26 26.07 -35.99
C ASN A 72 32.16 25.00 -36.04
N VAL A 73 31.12 25.11 -35.20
CA VAL A 73 29.98 24.19 -35.22
C VAL A 73 29.09 24.54 -36.41
N PRO A 74 28.76 23.58 -37.31
CA PRO A 74 27.83 23.85 -38.41
C PRO A 74 26.53 24.45 -37.90
N VAL A 75 26.00 25.48 -38.57
CA VAL A 75 24.80 26.19 -38.08
C VAL A 75 23.62 25.23 -37.85
N ALA A 76 23.44 24.24 -38.73
CA ALA A 76 22.40 23.22 -38.59
C ALA A 76 22.53 22.37 -37.30
N GLY A 77 23.72 22.27 -36.71
CA GLY A 77 24.00 21.50 -35.49
C GLY A 77 24.07 22.33 -34.20
N LEU A 78 24.02 23.68 -34.28
CA LEU A 78 24.23 24.54 -33.11
C LEU A 78 23.23 24.29 -31.98
N ALA A 79 21.94 24.17 -32.30
CA ALA A 79 20.90 23.95 -31.29
C ALA A 79 21.06 22.58 -30.58
N ALA A 80 21.46 21.56 -31.33
CA ALA A 80 21.71 20.22 -30.78
C ALA A 80 22.96 20.23 -29.87
N ALA A 81 24.03 20.91 -30.28
CA ALA A 81 25.26 21.04 -29.49
C ALA A 81 25.03 21.86 -28.20
N GLU A 82 24.29 22.97 -28.28
CA GLU A 82 23.89 23.77 -27.11
C GLU A 82 23.08 22.93 -26.12
N THR A 83 22.08 22.18 -26.62
CA THR A 83 21.24 21.31 -25.79
C THR A 83 22.07 20.21 -25.13
N ALA A 84 23.01 19.60 -25.86
CA ALA A 84 23.90 18.57 -25.33
C ALA A 84 24.78 19.10 -24.19
N GLU A 85 25.32 20.31 -24.33
CA GLU A 85 26.16 20.92 -23.30
C GLU A 85 25.35 21.34 -22.06
N ILE A 86 24.18 21.97 -22.24
CA ILE A 86 23.28 22.29 -21.12
C ILE A 86 22.92 21.01 -20.37
N HIS A 87 22.63 19.93 -21.09
CA HIS A 87 22.33 18.64 -20.49
C HIS A 87 23.53 18.07 -19.74
N ALA A 88 24.73 18.04 -20.33
CA ALA A 88 25.95 17.54 -19.69
C ALA A 88 26.28 18.27 -18.37
N ARG A 89 26.20 19.60 -18.37
CA ARG A 89 26.43 20.43 -17.18
C ARG A 89 25.36 20.28 -16.12
N THR A 90 24.09 20.19 -16.52
CA THR A 90 23.00 19.91 -15.57
C THR A 90 23.18 18.54 -14.91
N MET A 91 23.63 17.53 -15.66
CA MET A 91 23.98 16.21 -15.11
C MET A 91 25.16 16.27 -14.11
N ARG A 92 26.08 17.24 -14.26
CA ARG A 92 27.15 17.55 -13.29
C ARG A 92 26.67 18.40 -12.10
N ARG A 93 25.38 18.76 -12.03
CA ARG A 93 24.76 19.64 -11.02
C ARG A 93 25.34 21.06 -11.00
N GLU A 94 25.79 21.58 -12.14
CA GLU A 94 26.21 22.97 -12.28
C GLU A 94 24.99 23.92 -12.25
N PRO A 95 25.09 25.09 -11.59
CA PRO A 95 23.96 26.01 -11.41
C PRO A 95 23.66 26.84 -12.67
N LEU A 96 23.23 26.18 -13.75
CA LEU A 96 22.87 26.86 -14.99
C LEU A 96 21.57 27.68 -14.86
N LEU A 97 21.53 28.81 -15.56
CA LEU A 97 20.40 29.74 -15.69
C LEU A 97 19.59 29.51 -16.98
N ASN A 98 19.98 28.55 -17.82
CA ASN A 98 19.21 28.10 -18.98
C ASN A 98 17.86 27.50 -18.52
N VAL A 99 16.73 28.05 -18.97
CA VAL A 99 15.41 27.59 -18.52
C VAL A 99 14.97 26.31 -19.23
N ASN A 100 15.08 26.28 -20.57
CA ASN A 100 14.48 25.21 -21.38
C ASN A 100 15.27 23.88 -21.33
N GLY A 101 16.60 23.90 -21.40
CA GLY A 101 17.42 22.69 -21.35
C GLY A 101 17.59 22.10 -19.95
N LYS A 102 17.51 22.93 -18.91
CA LYS A 102 17.63 22.50 -17.50
C LYS A 102 16.42 21.70 -17.05
N ALA A 103 15.20 22.07 -17.47
CA ALA A 103 13.98 21.34 -17.12
C ALA A 103 14.01 19.88 -17.60
N ALA A 104 14.45 19.64 -18.85
CA ALA A 104 14.57 18.30 -19.41
C ALA A 104 15.62 17.46 -18.67
N ALA A 105 16.79 18.04 -18.38
CA ALA A 105 17.85 17.34 -17.65
C ALA A 105 17.50 17.08 -16.17
N LEU A 106 16.81 18.02 -15.50
CA LEU A 106 16.27 17.81 -14.16
C LEU A 106 15.21 16.70 -14.13
N ARG A 107 14.36 16.60 -15.15
CA ARG A 107 13.41 15.49 -15.28
C ARG A 107 14.14 14.15 -15.36
N ILE A 108 15.19 14.05 -16.18
CA ILE A 108 16.03 12.82 -16.28
C ILE A 108 16.71 12.51 -14.94
N LEU A 109 17.22 13.51 -14.22
CA LEU A 109 17.81 13.31 -12.89
C LEU A 109 16.77 12.82 -11.88
N ALA A 110 15.59 13.44 -11.85
CA ALA A 110 14.49 13.04 -10.99
C ALA A 110 14.01 11.62 -11.31
N GLU A 111 13.88 11.26 -12.59
CA GLU A 111 13.56 9.90 -13.05
C GLU A 111 14.63 8.89 -12.60
N ARG A 112 15.93 9.24 -12.70
CA ARG A 112 17.04 8.38 -12.23
C ARG A 112 17.06 8.23 -10.72
N GLU A 113 16.79 9.31 -9.98
CA GLU A 113 16.70 9.28 -8.52
C GLU A 113 15.49 8.47 -8.06
N ALA A 114 14.33 8.64 -8.71
CA ALA A 114 13.14 7.83 -8.49
C ALA A 114 13.37 6.35 -8.82
N GLU A 115 14.07 6.03 -9.91
CA GLU A 115 14.43 4.66 -10.28
C GLU A 115 15.44 4.06 -9.27
N LYS A 116 16.43 4.83 -8.82
CA LYS A 116 17.35 4.40 -7.75
C LYS A 116 16.59 4.15 -6.45
N ALA A 117 15.65 5.01 -6.08
CA ALA A 117 14.79 4.84 -4.92
C ALA A 117 13.93 3.57 -5.06
N ARG A 118 13.25 3.40 -6.19
CA ARG A 118 12.46 2.19 -6.52
C ARG A 118 13.29 0.92 -6.43
N ARG A 119 14.53 0.92 -6.93
CA ARG A 119 15.44 -0.24 -6.82
C ARG A 119 15.82 -0.54 -5.37
N ARG A 120 16.14 0.50 -4.58
CA ARG A 120 16.44 0.33 -3.15
C ARG A 120 15.23 -0.22 -2.40
N ASP A 121 14.05 0.32 -2.67
CA ASP A 121 12.79 -0.13 -2.08
C ASP A 121 12.51 -1.59 -2.48
N LEU A 122 12.65 -1.94 -3.76
CA LEU A 122 12.48 -3.31 -4.24
C LEU A 122 13.45 -4.29 -3.56
N THR A 123 14.73 -3.93 -3.44
CA THR A 123 15.72 -4.74 -2.73
C THR A 123 15.40 -4.87 -1.24
N HIS A 124 14.99 -3.78 -0.59
CA HIS A 124 14.54 -3.77 0.79
C HIS A 124 13.36 -4.73 0.98
N TRP A 125 12.30 -4.57 0.19
CA TRP A 125 11.10 -5.38 0.31
C TRP A 125 11.30 -6.84 -0.04
N ARG A 126 12.12 -7.18 -1.05
CA ARG A 126 12.49 -8.58 -1.33
C ARG A 126 13.24 -9.23 -0.17
N THR A 127 14.13 -8.47 0.46
CA THR A 127 14.80 -8.91 1.68
C THR A 127 13.77 -9.11 2.78
N THR A 128 12.91 -8.13 3.03
CA THR A 128 11.82 -8.19 4.02
C THR A 128 10.91 -9.40 3.83
N ALA A 129 10.45 -9.64 2.60
CA ALA A 129 9.59 -10.77 2.26
C ALA A 129 10.28 -12.11 2.52
N SER A 130 11.53 -12.26 2.10
CA SER A 130 12.31 -13.47 2.36
C SER A 130 12.43 -13.75 3.87
N ARG A 131 12.55 -12.69 4.69
CA ARG A 131 12.57 -12.83 6.16
C ARG A 131 11.20 -13.26 6.70
N ILE A 132 10.13 -12.63 6.25
CA ILE A 132 8.76 -12.94 6.70
C ILE A 132 8.44 -14.40 6.37
N ARG A 133 8.68 -14.82 5.12
CA ARG A 133 8.46 -16.19 4.65
C ARG A 133 9.27 -17.24 5.41
N ALA A 134 10.48 -16.91 5.83
CA ALA A 134 11.29 -17.80 6.67
C ALA A 134 10.73 -18.00 8.10
N VAL A 135 9.78 -17.16 8.50
CA VAL A 135 9.20 -17.15 9.84
C VAL A 135 7.77 -17.66 9.83
N THR A 136 6.95 -17.28 8.84
CA THR A 136 5.53 -17.62 8.73
C THR A 136 5.07 -17.56 7.27
N GLY A 137 3.96 -18.23 6.97
CA GLY A 137 3.17 -18.08 5.75
C GLY A 137 1.78 -17.51 6.06
N PRO A 138 0.91 -17.36 5.04
CA PRO A 138 -0.51 -17.11 5.25
C PRO A 138 -1.13 -18.23 6.08
N LEU A 139 -2.09 -17.90 6.95
CA LEU A 139 -2.79 -18.91 7.71
C LEU A 139 -3.66 -19.75 6.77
N SER A 140 -3.48 -21.07 6.78
CA SER A 140 -4.33 -21.99 6.03
C SER A 140 -5.83 -21.82 6.37
N PRO A 141 -6.74 -21.93 5.38
CA PRO A 141 -8.18 -21.84 5.60
C PRO A 141 -8.67 -22.76 6.71
N GLY A 142 -8.09 -23.96 6.81
CA GLY A 142 -8.36 -24.94 7.86
C GLY A 142 -9.70 -25.66 7.75
N PHE A 143 -10.36 -25.62 6.58
CA PHE A 143 -11.56 -26.38 6.30
C PHE A 143 -11.48 -27.01 4.91
N ASP A 144 -11.99 -28.23 4.81
CA ASP A 144 -12.11 -28.98 3.54
C ASP A 144 -13.55 -28.88 2.98
N THR A 145 -14.48 -28.32 3.76
CA THR A 145 -15.91 -28.38 3.47
C THR A 145 -16.42 -27.12 2.79
N ALA A 146 -17.05 -27.31 1.63
CA ALA A 146 -17.86 -26.30 0.96
C ALA A 146 -19.02 -25.83 1.85
N ILE A 147 -19.47 -24.58 1.69
CA ILE A 147 -20.79 -24.17 2.18
C ILE A 147 -21.83 -25.02 1.45
N ILE A 148 -22.76 -25.62 2.20
CA ILE A 148 -23.93 -26.26 1.59
C ILE A 148 -24.92 -25.13 1.27
N LEU A 149 -25.03 -24.81 -0.01
CA LEU A 149 -26.03 -23.86 -0.49
C LEU A 149 -27.42 -24.53 -0.45
N SER A 150 -28.40 -23.80 0.06
CA SER A 150 -29.80 -24.24 -0.01
C SER A 150 -30.25 -24.37 -1.49
N ASP A 151 -31.34 -25.07 -1.72
CA ASP A 151 -31.90 -25.19 -3.07
C ASP A 151 -32.28 -23.81 -3.61
N GLU A 152 -32.91 -22.98 -2.78
CA GLU A 152 -33.32 -21.60 -3.12
C GLU A 152 -32.10 -20.73 -3.43
N THR A 153 -31.03 -20.82 -2.63
CA THR A 153 -29.80 -20.06 -2.84
C THR A 153 -29.12 -20.46 -4.15
N TRP A 154 -29.11 -21.76 -4.45
CA TRP A 154 -28.52 -22.27 -5.67
C TRP A 154 -29.33 -21.87 -6.90
N GLU A 155 -30.66 -21.95 -6.83
CA GLU A 155 -31.57 -21.50 -7.89
C GLU A 155 -31.36 -20.00 -8.19
N ALA A 156 -31.27 -19.15 -7.16
CA ALA A 156 -31.00 -17.72 -7.34
C ALA A 156 -29.64 -17.45 -8.01
N ILE A 157 -28.58 -18.19 -7.64
CA ILE A 157 -27.28 -18.10 -8.32
C ILE A 157 -27.39 -18.49 -9.81
N GLN A 158 -28.16 -19.54 -10.12
CA GLN A 158 -28.39 -19.96 -11.51
C GLN A 158 -29.18 -18.92 -12.30
N GLU A 159 -30.16 -18.27 -11.68
CA GLU A 159 -30.96 -17.20 -12.30
C GLU A 159 -30.09 -15.99 -12.65
N VAL A 160 -29.26 -15.49 -11.72
CA VAL A 160 -28.32 -14.39 -11.99
C VAL A 160 -27.36 -14.74 -13.13
N ALA A 161 -26.83 -15.95 -13.10
CA ALA A 161 -25.92 -16.43 -14.12
C ALA A 161 -26.59 -16.47 -15.51
N ALA A 162 -27.86 -16.91 -15.59
CA ALA A 162 -28.64 -16.93 -16.82
C ALA A 162 -28.89 -15.51 -17.36
N VAL A 163 -29.21 -14.55 -16.49
CA VAL A 163 -29.42 -13.17 -16.91
C VAL A 163 -28.11 -12.53 -17.39
N HIS A 164 -26.98 -12.79 -16.72
CA HIS A 164 -25.68 -12.29 -17.20
C HIS A 164 -25.32 -12.85 -18.57
N ALA A 165 -25.54 -14.15 -18.80
CA ALA A 165 -25.33 -14.75 -20.11
C ALA A 165 -26.21 -14.09 -21.19
N ALA A 166 -27.48 -13.80 -20.88
CA ALA A 166 -28.36 -13.06 -21.78
C ALA A 166 -27.86 -11.63 -22.07
N MET A 167 -27.27 -10.95 -21.07
CA MET A 167 -26.65 -9.64 -21.27
C MET A 167 -25.39 -9.69 -22.15
N GLU A 168 -24.50 -10.66 -21.93
CA GLU A 168 -23.32 -10.84 -22.76
C GLU A 168 -23.69 -11.17 -24.21
N GLU A 169 -24.69 -12.05 -24.41
CA GLU A 169 -25.23 -12.36 -25.73
C GLU A 169 -25.79 -11.10 -26.41
N ALA A 170 -26.55 -10.28 -25.67
CA ALA A 170 -27.08 -9.02 -26.18
C ALA A 170 -25.97 -8.00 -26.54
N GLN A 171 -24.88 -7.95 -25.77
CA GLN A 171 -23.74 -7.06 -26.03
C GLN A 171 -22.84 -7.55 -27.17
N ALA A 172 -22.72 -8.86 -27.38
CA ALA A 172 -21.93 -9.45 -28.45
C ALA A 172 -22.58 -9.26 -29.83
N GLN A 173 -23.89 -9.02 -29.88
CA GLN A 173 -24.56 -8.63 -31.11
C GLN A 173 -24.10 -7.22 -31.52
N PRO A 174 -23.68 -7.00 -32.78
CA PRO A 174 -23.31 -5.67 -33.24
C PRO A 174 -24.49 -4.72 -33.00
N PRO A 175 -24.25 -3.49 -32.50
CA PRO A 175 -25.32 -2.53 -32.29
C PRO A 175 -26.06 -2.37 -33.62
N LYS A 176 -27.32 -2.80 -33.64
CA LYS A 176 -28.14 -2.72 -34.85
C LYS A 176 -28.15 -1.26 -35.29
N PRO A 177 -27.81 -0.94 -36.56
CA PRO A 177 -27.95 0.40 -37.08
C PRO A 177 -29.36 0.92 -36.77
N VAL A 178 -29.51 2.19 -36.39
CA VAL A 178 -30.81 2.76 -35.95
C VAL A 178 -31.95 2.51 -36.95
N HIS A 179 -31.62 2.35 -38.24
CA HIS A 179 -32.57 2.06 -39.33
C HIS A 179 -32.92 0.57 -39.49
N GLU A 180 -32.18 -0.35 -38.88
CA GLU A 180 -32.44 -1.80 -38.83
C GLU A 180 -33.17 -2.22 -37.54
N ILE A 181 -33.27 -1.31 -36.56
CA ILE A 181 -34.13 -1.49 -35.39
C ILE A 181 -35.57 -1.29 -35.86
N SER A 182 -36.23 -2.40 -36.20
CA SER A 182 -37.60 -2.42 -36.73
C SER A 182 -38.64 -1.95 -35.70
N ASP A 183 -38.28 -1.99 -34.42
CA ASP A 183 -39.06 -1.48 -33.30
C ASP A 183 -38.12 -0.91 -32.19
N PRO A 184 -37.72 0.37 -32.30
CA PRO A 184 -36.89 1.05 -31.30
C PRO A 184 -37.55 1.11 -29.92
N ASP A 185 -38.88 1.12 -29.91
CA ASP A 185 -39.72 1.11 -28.71
C ASP A 185 -39.77 -0.28 -28.06
N HIS A 186 -39.24 -1.33 -28.70
CA HIS A 186 -39.07 -2.66 -28.09
C HIS A 186 -37.63 -2.92 -27.67
N TYR A 187 -36.64 -2.49 -28.46
CA TYR A 187 -35.22 -2.81 -28.21
C TYR A 187 -34.65 -2.11 -26.96
N LEU A 188 -34.96 -0.82 -26.77
CA LEU A 188 -34.51 -0.07 -25.59
C LEU A 188 -35.23 -0.52 -24.32
N PRO A 189 -36.57 -0.75 -24.33
CA PRO A 189 -37.25 -1.33 -23.17
C PRO A 189 -36.86 -2.76 -22.86
N GLU A 190 -36.53 -3.60 -23.86
CA GLU A 190 -36.07 -4.97 -23.62
C GLU A 190 -34.67 -4.98 -22.99
N SER A 191 -33.76 -4.14 -23.48
CA SER A 191 -32.44 -3.98 -22.86
C SER A 191 -32.55 -3.40 -21.45
N ALA A 192 -33.46 -2.43 -21.22
CA ALA A 192 -33.73 -1.87 -19.91
C ALA A 192 -34.45 -2.85 -18.97
N ARG A 193 -35.32 -3.71 -19.51
CA ARG A 193 -36.01 -4.80 -18.80
C ARG A 193 -35.00 -5.85 -18.36
N LEU A 194 -34.12 -6.31 -19.25
CA LEU A 194 -33.05 -7.25 -18.93
C LEU A 194 -32.08 -6.67 -17.90
N LEU A 195 -31.73 -5.38 -17.98
CA LEU A 195 -30.93 -4.70 -16.95
C LEU A 195 -31.66 -4.54 -15.62
N GLY A 196 -32.98 -4.30 -15.64
CA GLY A 196 -33.83 -4.22 -14.46
C GLY A 196 -34.00 -5.57 -13.77
N GLU A 197 -34.35 -6.60 -14.53
CA GLU A 197 -34.46 -8.00 -14.09
C GLU A 197 -33.10 -8.52 -13.60
N PHE A 198 -32.00 -8.17 -14.28
CA PHE A 198 -30.65 -8.44 -13.77
C PHE A 198 -30.45 -7.78 -12.41
N GLY A 199 -30.76 -6.49 -12.28
CA GLY A 199 -30.60 -5.75 -11.04
C GLY A 199 -31.48 -6.24 -9.88
N ASP A 200 -32.67 -6.78 -10.17
CA ASP A 200 -33.59 -7.37 -9.18
C ASP A 200 -33.16 -8.79 -8.80
N ALA A 201 -32.84 -9.66 -9.77
CA ALA A 201 -32.34 -11.02 -9.53
C ALA A 201 -30.98 -11.00 -8.81
N VAL A 202 -30.10 -10.06 -9.15
CA VAL A 202 -28.83 -9.84 -8.45
C VAL A 202 -29.08 -9.39 -7.01
N ARG A 203 -30.00 -8.44 -6.76
CA ARG A 203 -30.36 -8.03 -5.39
C ARG A 203 -31.01 -9.14 -4.57
N GLU A 204 -31.81 -9.99 -5.20
CA GLU A 204 -32.48 -11.11 -4.52
C GLU A 204 -31.50 -12.25 -4.22
N ALA A 205 -30.68 -12.66 -5.19
CA ALA A 205 -29.61 -13.62 -4.99
C ALA A 205 -28.55 -13.09 -4.01
N GLU A 206 -28.18 -11.81 -4.07
CA GLU A 206 -27.35 -11.15 -3.06
C GLU A 206 -28.01 -11.23 -1.69
N SER A 207 -29.27 -10.82 -1.56
CA SER A 207 -29.99 -10.85 -0.29
C SER A 207 -30.05 -12.26 0.30
N LEU A 208 -30.23 -13.31 -0.52
CA LEU A 208 -30.30 -14.70 -0.06
C LEU A 208 -28.92 -15.31 0.24
N VAL A 209 -27.94 -15.12 -0.65
CA VAL A 209 -26.55 -15.58 -0.45
C VAL A 209 -25.88 -14.85 0.72
N LEU A 210 -26.15 -13.56 0.87
CA LEU A 210 -25.62 -12.75 1.96
C LEU A 210 -26.42 -13.01 3.24
N ALA A 211 -27.75 -13.02 3.26
CA ALA A 211 -28.50 -13.22 4.52
C ALA A 211 -28.20 -14.57 5.18
N ASP A 212 -28.18 -15.67 4.42
CA ASP A 212 -27.91 -17.00 5.00
C ASP A 212 -26.43 -17.15 5.40
N ALA A 213 -25.50 -16.67 4.57
CA ALA A 213 -24.08 -16.70 4.92
C ALA A 213 -23.73 -15.74 6.08
N TYR A 214 -24.41 -14.59 6.22
CA TYR A 214 -24.13 -13.55 7.22
C TYR A 214 -24.71 -13.90 8.60
N LEU A 215 -25.94 -14.43 8.64
CA LEU A 215 -26.58 -14.88 9.88
C LEU A 215 -25.81 -16.04 10.53
N GLN A 216 -25.18 -16.89 9.72
CA GLN A 216 -24.41 -18.05 10.20
C GLN A 216 -23.12 -17.67 10.95
N VAL A 217 -22.56 -16.46 10.76
CA VAL A 217 -21.26 -16.10 11.36
C VAL A 217 -21.35 -14.97 12.40
N GLY A 218 -22.46 -14.23 12.49
CA GLY A 218 -22.67 -13.26 13.56
C GLY A 218 -21.66 -12.11 13.56
N LEU A 219 -21.33 -11.59 12.37
CA LEU A 219 -20.23 -10.63 12.15
C LEU A 219 -20.69 -9.21 11.77
N ALA A 220 -21.99 -8.92 11.85
CA ALA A 220 -22.59 -7.65 11.42
C ALA A 220 -21.90 -6.40 12.02
N ASP A 221 -21.32 -6.52 13.21
CA ASP A 221 -20.68 -5.38 13.91
C ASP A 221 -19.19 -5.19 13.58
N ALA A 222 -18.47 -6.23 13.17
CA ALA A 222 -17.00 -6.19 12.98
C ALA A 222 -16.56 -5.99 11.52
N TRP A 223 -17.49 -6.15 10.56
CA TRP A 223 -17.18 -6.22 9.12
C TRP A 223 -17.76 -5.09 8.27
N GLY A 224 -18.32 -4.01 8.84
CA GLY A 224 -19.08 -3.01 8.08
C GLY A 224 -18.43 -2.40 6.83
N ARG A 225 -17.09 -2.36 6.71
CA ARG A 225 -16.38 -1.97 5.45
C ARG A 225 -16.10 -3.12 4.49
N TRP A 226 -16.02 -4.32 5.02
CA TRP A 226 -15.78 -5.55 4.29
C TRP A 226 -17.08 -6.15 3.74
N ASP A 227 -18.24 -5.80 4.31
CA ASP A 227 -19.55 -6.23 3.82
C ASP A 227 -19.75 -5.86 2.35
N GLU A 228 -19.46 -4.61 2.00
CA GLU A 228 -19.52 -4.13 0.62
C GLU A 228 -18.54 -4.89 -0.30
N GLN A 229 -17.37 -5.27 0.21
CA GLN A 229 -16.34 -5.96 -0.56
C GLN A 229 -16.66 -7.44 -0.76
N VAL A 230 -17.16 -8.11 0.27
CA VAL A 230 -17.69 -9.48 0.21
C VAL A 230 -18.86 -9.51 -0.78
N ARG A 231 -19.80 -8.57 -0.66
CA ARG A 231 -20.93 -8.44 -1.58
C ARG A 231 -20.45 -8.30 -3.03
N LYS A 232 -19.54 -7.37 -3.32
CA LYS A 232 -18.96 -7.21 -4.67
C LYS A 232 -18.28 -8.47 -5.20
N CYS A 233 -17.64 -9.26 -4.34
CA CYS A 233 -17.04 -10.54 -4.75
C CYS A 233 -18.10 -11.59 -5.08
N VAL A 234 -19.19 -11.64 -4.31
CA VAL A 234 -20.33 -12.54 -4.56
C VAL A 234 -21.05 -12.16 -5.86
N GLU A 235 -21.39 -10.88 -6.01
CA GLU A 235 -21.98 -10.30 -7.24
C GLU A 235 -21.17 -10.69 -8.48
N ALA A 236 -19.86 -10.44 -8.44
CA ALA A 236 -18.98 -10.71 -9.56
C ALA A 236 -18.82 -12.21 -9.85
N ALA A 237 -18.81 -13.05 -8.81
CA ALA A 237 -18.70 -14.49 -8.99
C ALA A 237 -19.98 -15.09 -9.59
N ALA A 238 -21.14 -14.51 -9.28
CA ALA A 238 -22.42 -14.88 -9.88
C ALA A 238 -22.53 -14.40 -11.35
N GLY A 239 -21.91 -13.27 -11.70
CA GLY A 239 -21.95 -12.71 -13.06
C GLY A 239 -21.08 -13.46 -14.08
N ILE A 240 -19.80 -13.76 -13.78
CA ILE A 240 -18.80 -13.77 -14.88
C ILE A 240 -18.45 -15.16 -15.45
N GLU A 241 -18.70 -16.25 -14.72
CA GLU A 241 -18.74 -17.58 -15.32
C GLU A 241 -19.69 -18.47 -14.52
N HIS A 242 -20.44 -19.35 -15.17
CA HIS A 242 -21.29 -20.30 -14.46
C HIS A 242 -20.45 -21.16 -13.51
N PHE A 243 -20.83 -21.23 -12.24
CA PHE A 243 -20.32 -22.29 -11.38
C PHE A 243 -20.74 -23.63 -11.99
N THR A 244 -19.78 -24.52 -12.22
CA THR A 244 -20.05 -25.83 -12.85
C THR A 244 -20.86 -26.74 -11.95
N SER A 245 -20.87 -26.46 -10.64
CA SER A 245 -21.64 -27.19 -9.65
C SER A 245 -21.92 -26.35 -8.41
N ARG A 246 -22.95 -26.73 -7.66
CA ARG A 246 -23.26 -26.20 -6.32
C ARG A 246 -22.08 -26.32 -5.36
N TYR A 247 -21.32 -27.41 -5.49
CA TYR A 247 -20.13 -27.65 -4.69
C TYR A 247 -19.01 -26.63 -4.98
N GLU A 248 -18.74 -26.33 -6.26
CA GLU A 248 -17.75 -25.31 -6.63
C GLU A 248 -18.13 -23.93 -6.09
N ALA A 249 -19.41 -23.54 -6.24
CA ALA A 249 -19.93 -22.29 -5.69
C ALA A 249 -19.78 -22.23 -4.17
N GLY A 250 -20.19 -23.29 -3.48
CA GLY A 250 -20.05 -23.41 -2.03
C GLY A 250 -18.60 -23.31 -1.54
N ARG A 251 -17.64 -23.88 -2.28
CA ARG A 251 -16.20 -23.75 -1.96
C ARG A 251 -15.68 -22.34 -2.19
N TYR A 252 -16.01 -21.73 -3.33
CA TYR A 252 -15.58 -20.37 -3.64
C TYR A 252 -16.08 -19.37 -2.59
N LEU A 253 -17.38 -19.42 -2.28
CA LEU A 253 -18.02 -18.52 -1.30
C LEU A 253 -17.42 -18.70 0.11
N ALA A 254 -17.09 -19.93 0.50
CA ALA A 254 -16.39 -20.20 1.77
C ALA A 254 -15.01 -19.53 1.82
N LEU A 255 -14.30 -19.53 0.69
CA LEU A 255 -12.94 -19.01 0.58
C LEU A 255 -12.89 -17.48 0.49
N VAL A 256 -13.96 -16.79 0.09
CA VAL A 256 -13.95 -15.32 -0.04
C VAL A 256 -13.54 -14.64 1.27
N ARG A 257 -14.10 -15.09 2.40
CA ARG A 257 -13.83 -14.52 3.73
C ARG A 257 -12.39 -14.76 4.16
N TRP A 258 -11.91 -15.99 3.95
CA TRP A 258 -10.52 -16.34 4.21
C TRP A 258 -9.59 -15.48 3.35
N TYR A 259 -9.87 -15.34 2.06
CA TYR A 259 -9.02 -14.59 1.15
C TYR A 259 -8.92 -13.13 1.58
N LEU A 260 -10.06 -12.47 1.81
CA LEU A 260 -10.06 -11.08 2.27
C LEU A 260 -9.38 -10.93 3.63
N ALA A 261 -9.53 -11.90 4.55
CA ALA A 261 -8.94 -11.81 5.89
C ALA A 261 -7.43 -12.00 5.85
N VAL A 262 -6.97 -13.02 5.14
CA VAL A 262 -5.61 -13.53 5.26
C VAL A 262 -4.68 -12.96 4.20
N MET A 263 -5.16 -12.80 2.96
CA MET A 263 -4.30 -12.51 1.80
C MET A 263 -3.86 -11.05 1.59
N PRO A 264 -4.57 -9.99 2.05
CA PRO A 264 -4.15 -8.62 1.79
C PRO A 264 -2.69 -8.29 2.15
N PRO A 265 -2.15 -8.64 3.34
CA PRO A 265 -0.75 -8.32 3.63
C PRO A 265 0.24 -9.04 2.72
N TRP A 266 -0.11 -10.24 2.25
CA TRP A 266 0.75 -11.04 1.35
C TRP A 266 0.72 -10.51 -0.07
N ARG A 267 -0.44 -10.09 -0.57
CA ARG A 267 -0.57 -9.40 -1.87
C ARG A 267 0.21 -8.09 -1.86
N GLN A 268 0.08 -7.29 -0.80
CA GLN A 268 0.82 -6.03 -0.67
C GLN A 268 2.34 -6.29 -0.61
N LEU A 269 2.76 -7.34 0.11
CA LEU A 269 4.16 -7.77 0.13
C LEU A 269 4.67 -8.20 -1.25
N ALA A 270 3.89 -8.98 -2.01
CA ALA A 270 4.22 -9.38 -3.38
C ALA A 270 4.38 -8.17 -4.30
N TYR A 271 3.41 -7.25 -4.26
CA TYR A 271 3.43 -5.99 -5.02
C TYR A 271 4.71 -5.18 -4.74
N ARG A 272 5.05 -4.99 -3.45
CA ARG A 272 6.28 -4.29 -3.04
C ARG A 272 7.56 -5.00 -3.47
N CYS A 273 7.51 -6.32 -3.67
CA CYS A 273 8.61 -7.15 -4.17
C CYS A 273 8.70 -7.23 -5.70
N GLY A 274 7.77 -6.59 -6.43
CA GLY A 274 7.65 -6.71 -7.88
C GLY A 274 7.35 -8.15 -8.32
N ILE A 275 6.59 -8.87 -7.51
CA ILE A 275 6.09 -10.22 -7.78
C ILE A 275 4.60 -10.07 -8.17
N PRO A 276 4.08 -10.85 -9.13
CA PRO A 276 2.64 -10.87 -9.39
C PRO A 276 1.83 -11.05 -8.11
N THR A 277 0.70 -10.36 -7.98
CA THR A 277 -0.16 -10.44 -6.78
C THR A 277 -1.21 -11.55 -6.88
N ALA A 278 -1.27 -12.26 -8.00
CA ALA A 278 -2.19 -13.35 -8.28
C ALA A 278 -1.55 -14.36 -9.25
N GLY A 279 -2.16 -15.54 -9.36
CA GLY A 279 -1.79 -16.58 -10.32
C GLY A 279 -0.64 -17.49 -9.86
N PRO A 280 -0.18 -18.42 -10.73
CA PRO A 280 0.69 -19.52 -10.32
C PRO A 280 2.02 -19.10 -9.69
N GLU A 281 2.63 -18.01 -10.16
CA GLU A 281 3.86 -17.46 -9.59
C GLU A 281 3.64 -16.95 -8.16
N PHE A 282 2.54 -16.21 -7.93
CA PHE A 282 2.14 -15.75 -6.60
C PHE A 282 1.86 -16.93 -5.68
N HIS A 283 1.12 -17.95 -6.16
CA HIS A 283 0.76 -19.14 -5.37
C HIS A 283 2.01 -19.88 -4.89
N ALA A 284 2.96 -20.15 -5.79
CA ALA A 284 4.22 -20.80 -5.46
C ALA A 284 5.10 -19.93 -4.57
N TRP A 285 5.02 -18.61 -4.71
CA TRP A 285 5.77 -17.69 -3.87
C TRP A 285 5.17 -17.51 -2.48
N VAL A 286 3.85 -17.52 -2.28
CA VAL A 286 3.26 -17.10 -1.01
C VAL A 286 3.25 -18.22 0.04
N SER A 287 3.10 -19.48 -0.36
CA SER A 287 3.09 -20.62 0.55
C SER A 287 3.55 -21.91 -0.13
N ASP A 288 4.25 -22.76 0.63
CA ASP A 288 4.56 -24.13 0.22
C ASP A 288 3.43 -25.11 0.59
N GLU A 289 2.47 -24.69 1.43
CA GLU A 289 1.34 -25.51 1.85
C GLU A 289 0.33 -25.70 0.68
N GLU A 290 -0.02 -26.95 0.39
CA GLU A 290 -0.88 -27.27 -0.76
C GLU A 290 -2.32 -26.80 -0.57
N ASP A 291 -2.83 -26.81 0.65
CA ASP A 291 -4.17 -26.33 0.99
C ASP A 291 -4.33 -24.82 0.75
N VAL A 292 -3.31 -24.02 1.08
CA VAL A 292 -3.25 -22.59 0.74
C VAL A 292 -3.22 -22.42 -0.77
N ARG A 293 -2.36 -23.16 -1.48
CA ARG A 293 -2.24 -23.02 -2.94
C ARG A 293 -3.53 -23.42 -3.66
N GLU A 294 -4.18 -24.49 -3.24
CA GLU A 294 -5.48 -24.90 -3.76
C GLU A 294 -6.57 -23.85 -3.48
N ALA A 295 -6.62 -23.32 -2.26
CA ALA A 295 -7.53 -22.24 -1.90
C ALA A 295 -7.34 -21.00 -2.79
N LEU A 296 -6.09 -20.63 -3.10
CA LEU A 296 -5.78 -19.54 -4.01
C LEU A 296 -6.20 -19.84 -5.45
N ARG A 297 -5.98 -21.07 -5.96
CA ARG A 297 -6.46 -21.45 -7.30
C ARG A 297 -7.96 -21.29 -7.43
N ILE A 298 -8.72 -21.68 -6.42
CA ILE A 298 -10.19 -21.57 -6.42
C ILE A 298 -10.62 -20.10 -6.32
N ALA A 299 -10.08 -19.36 -5.34
CA ALA A 299 -10.45 -17.98 -5.11
C ALA A 299 -10.07 -17.06 -6.28
N GLU A 300 -8.89 -17.28 -6.89
CA GLU A 300 -8.36 -16.43 -7.95
C GLU A 300 -8.77 -16.89 -9.36
N LYS A 301 -9.46 -18.03 -9.53
CA LYS A 301 -10.12 -18.36 -10.80
C LYS A 301 -11.07 -17.22 -11.25
N ARG A 302 -11.57 -16.42 -10.30
CA ARG A 302 -12.46 -15.28 -10.52
C ARG A 302 -11.81 -13.92 -10.21
N GLU A 303 -10.50 -13.79 -10.42
CA GLU A 303 -9.78 -12.50 -10.50
C GLU A 303 -10.36 -11.67 -11.67
N PRO A 304 -10.52 -10.32 -11.62
CA PRO A 304 -9.95 -9.33 -10.69
C PRO A 304 -10.78 -8.86 -9.50
N PHE A 305 -11.89 -9.52 -9.17
CA PHE A 305 -12.83 -8.97 -8.17
C PHE A 305 -12.31 -9.13 -6.75
N ILE A 306 -11.96 -10.35 -6.39
CA ILE A 306 -11.47 -10.65 -5.04
C ILE A 306 -10.10 -10.02 -4.77
N GLY A 307 -9.27 -9.91 -5.80
CA GLY A 307 -7.99 -9.20 -5.74
C GLY A 307 -8.17 -7.71 -5.48
N ARG A 308 -9.02 -7.03 -6.27
CA ARG A 308 -9.32 -5.60 -6.07
C ARG A 308 -9.96 -5.32 -4.71
N ALA A 309 -10.86 -6.19 -4.26
CA ALA A 309 -11.46 -6.10 -2.94
C ALA A 309 -10.40 -6.22 -1.81
N ALA A 310 -9.51 -7.20 -1.92
CA ALA A 310 -8.39 -7.37 -0.98
C ALA A 310 -7.43 -6.16 -1.00
N ASP A 311 -7.17 -5.60 -2.18
CA ASP A 311 -6.29 -4.44 -2.34
C ASP A 311 -6.97 -3.16 -1.76
N ALA A 312 -8.29 -3.03 -1.87
CA ALA A 312 -9.07 -1.93 -1.29
C ALA A 312 -9.10 -1.99 0.25
N VAL A 313 -9.13 -3.19 0.85
CA VAL A 313 -9.02 -3.38 2.31
C VAL A 313 -7.71 -2.84 2.87
N ASN A 314 -6.64 -2.85 2.06
CA ASN A 314 -5.34 -2.28 2.41
C ASN A 314 -5.21 -0.78 2.13
N GLY A 315 -6.28 -0.10 1.72
CA GLY A 315 -6.25 1.30 1.29
C GLY A 315 -5.36 2.16 2.19
N ASP A 316 -4.32 2.74 1.58
CA ASP A 316 -3.25 3.48 2.26
C ASP A 316 -3.84 4.65 3.05
N ASN A 317 -4.17 4.44 4.32
CA ASN A 317 -4.31 5.53 5.26
C ASN A 317 -2.89 5.88 5.75
N PRO A 318 -2.27 6.97 5.27
CA PRO A 318 -0.89 7.31 5.65
C PRO A 318 -0.74 7.56 7.15
N TYR A 319 -1.84 7.73 7.89
CA TYR A 319 -1.87 7.99 9.32
C TYR A 319 -2.06 6.75 10.19
N GLN A 320 -2.31 5.56 9.61
CA GLN A 320 -2.49 4.32 10.36
C GLN A 320 -1.62 3.19 9.79
N PRO A 321 -0.97 2.38 10.64
CA PRO A 321 -0.23 1.22 10.16
C PRO A 321 -1.14 0.24 9.43
N GLY A 322 -0.73 -0.18 8.24
CA GLY A 322 -1.44 -1.19 7.44
C GLY A 322 -1.19 -2.62 7.91
N LEU A 323 -1.88 -3.58 7.30
CA LEU A 323 -1.69 -5.01 7.59
C LEU A 323 -0.26 -5.48 7.30
N LEU A 324 0.39 -4.95 6.25
CA LEU A 324 1.79 -5.25 5.96
C LEU A 324 2.75 -4.74 7.05
N ASP A 325 2.51 -3.55 7.60
CA ASP A 325 3.32 -2.99 8.69
C ASP A 325 3.18 -3.85 9.95
N ILE A 326 1.97 -4.33 10.24
CA ILE A 326 1.69 -5.26 11.34
C ILE A 326 2.45 -6.58 11.12
N LEU A 327 2.38 -7.16 9.92
CA LEU A 327 3.08 -8.40 9.57
C LEU A 327 4.60 -8.27 9.73
N ASP A 328 5.22 -7.23 9.15
CA ASP A 328 6.67 -7.02 9.25
C ASP A 328 7.09 -6.72 10.70
N THR A 329 6.32 -5.91 11.43
CA THR A 329 6.63 -5.57 12.82
C THR A 329 6.60 -6.80 13.72
N LEU A 330 5.50 -7.57 13.70
CA LEU A 330 5.38 -8.77 14.52
C LEU A 330 6.46 -9.79 14.16
N THR A 331 6.69 -10.02 12.87
CA THR A 331 7.74 -10.94 12.41
C THR A 331 9.12 -10.48 12.90
N SER A 332 9.43 -9.19 12.83
CA SER A 332 10.70 -8.61 13.28
C SER A 332 10.90 -8.74 14.80
N VAL A 333 9.87 -8.46 15.59
CA VAL A 333 9.91 -8.61 17.06
C VAL A 333 10.15 -10.06 17.47
N TYR A 334 9.45 -11.01 16.85
CA TYR A 334 9.52 -12.42 17.27
C TYR A 334 10.67 -13.22 16.64
N SER A 335 11.32 -12.68 15.59
CA SER A 335 12.53 -13.26 15.00
C SER A 335 13.85 -12.79 15.64
N ARG A 336 13.79 -11.96 16.70
CA ARG A 336 14.95 -11.40 17.44
C ARG A 336 15.94 -10.63 16.56
N ARG A 337 15.43 -9.94 15.54
CA ARG A 337 16.27 -9.16 14.62
C ARG A 337 16.39 -7.70 15.03
N ARG A 338 17.35 -7.00 14.40
CA ARG A 338 17.46 -5.54 14.51
C ARG A 338 16.17 -4.91 14.01
N LEU A 339 15.61 -4.04 14.82
CA LEU A 339 14.39 -3.30 14.51
C LEU A 339 14.76 -2.00 13.82
N GLU A 340 14.08 -1.70 12.70
CA GLU A 340 14.17 -0.41 12.05
C GLU A 340 13.10 0.52 12.65
N PRO A 341 13.47 1.66 13.25
CA PRO A 341 12.55 2.54 13.97
C PRO A 341 11.31 3.00 13.19
N GLY A 342 11.45 3.20 11.87
CA GLY A 342 10.45 3.88 11.04
C GLY A 342 9.10 3.18 10.96
N VAL A 343 9.08 1.86 10.75
CA VAL A 343 7.84 1.07 10.58
C VAL A 343 7.40 0.45 11.90
N VAL A 344 8.35 -0.03 12.69
CA VAL A 344 8.09 -0.76 13.93
C VAL A 344 7.49 0.14 15.01
N GLY A 345 7.94 1.40 15.09
CA GLY A 345 7.48 2.36 16.10
C GLY A 345 5.97 2.60 16.08
N PRO A 346 5.39 3.05 14.95
CA PRO A 346 3.95 3.29 14.83
C PRO A 346 3.07 2.08 15.21
N VAL A 347 3.41 0.89 14.73
CA VAL A 347 2.67 -0.35 15.04
C VAL A 347 2.74 -0.68 16.53
N LEU A 348 3.94 -0.63 17.13
CA LEU A 348 4.10 -0.91 18.55
C LEU A 348 3.40 0.12 19.43
N ARG A 349 3.35 1.40 19.03
CA ARG A 349 2.56 2.42 19.73
C ARG A 349 1.06 2.19 19.61
N LEU A 350 0.59 1.73 18.44
CA LEU A 350 -0.80 1.31 18.25
C LEU A 350 -1.14 0.18 19.24
N PHE A 351 -0.31 -0.86 19.30
CA PHE A 351 -0.49 -1.95 20.27
C PHE A 351 -0.41 -1.45 21.71
N ALA A 352 0.50 -0.54 22.04
CA ALA A 352 0.56 0.06 23.37
C ALA A 352 -0.77 0.74 23.74
N ARG A 353 -1.27 1.65 22.90
CA ARG A 353 -2.52 2.39 23.16
C ARG A 353 -3.72 1.46 23.36
N ARG A 354 -3.70 0.31 22.68
CA ARG A 354 -4.74 -0.73 22.77
C ARG A 354 -4.54 -1.72 23.91
N GLY A 355 -3.43 -1.65 24.64
CA GLY A 355 -3.13 -2.56 25.76
C GLY A 355 -2.68 -3.95 25.31
N CYS A 356 -1.94 -4.00 24.21
CA CYS A 356 -1.65 -5.21 23.45
C CYS A 356 -0.16 -5.61 23.43
N LEU A 357 0.68 -4.93 24.19
CA LEU A 357 2.12 -5.19 24.17
C LEU A 357 2.45 -6.40 25.04
N ASP A 358 3.12 -7.40 24.48
CA ASP A 358 3.81 -8.38 25.31
C ASP A 358 5.21 -7.89 25.74
N LYS A 359 5.90 -8.67 26.59
CA LYS A 359 7.24 -8.34 27.07
C LYS A 359 8.24 -8.10 25.92
N LYS A 360 8.16 -8.86 24.82
CA LYS A 360 9.08 -8.71 23.68
C LYS A 360 8.76 -7.45 22.89
N MET A 361 7.48 -7.17 22.65
CA MET A 361 7.02 -5.96 21.97
C MET A 361 7.36 -4.69 22.74
N ALA A 362 7.23 -4.68 24.07
CA ALA A 362 7.63 -3.52 24.86
C ALA A 362 9.14 -3.32 24.90
N THR A 363 9.90 -4.41 24.96
CA THR A 363 11.37 -4.35 24.82
C THR A 363 11.73 -3.75 23.47
N ALA A 364 11.11 -4.23 22.40
CA ALA A 364 11.25 -3.69 21.05
C ALA A 364 10.90 -2.20 20.96
N LEU A 365 9.78 -1.79 21.56
CA LEU A 365 9.32 -0.40 21.57
C LEU A 365 10.33 0.51 22.28
N ARG A 366 10.89 0.08 23.43
CA ARG A 366 11.91 0.83 24.17
C ARG A 366 13.24 0.92 23.42
N THR A 367 13.60 -0.09 22.64
CA THR A 367 14.78 -0.03 21.76
C THR A 367 14.60 1.01 20.65
N VAL A 368 13.38 1.16 20.14
CA VAL A 368 13.06 2.14 19.09
C VAL A 368 12.94 3.56 19.66
N ASP A 369 12.29 3.71 20.82
CA ASP A 369 12.14 4.97 21.54
C ASP A 369 12.17 4.69 23.06
N PRO A 370 13.26 5.03 23.77
CA PRO A 370 13.39 4.79 25.20
C PRO A 370 12.29 5.42 26.07
N HIS A 371 11.67 6.50 25.60
CA HIS A 371 10.62 7.24 26.30
C HIS A 371 9.21 6.92 25.79
N ALA A 372 9.05 5.94 24.89
CA ALA A 372 7.77 5.65 24.26
C ALA A 372 6.65 5.34 25.25
N LEU A 373 6.95 4.59 26.31
CA LEU A 373 5.94 4.27 27.32
C LEU A 373 5.55 5.50 28.13
N ASP A 374 6.48 6.43 28.37
CA ASP A 374 6.21 7.67 29.08
C ASP A 374 5.30 8.58 28.25
N HIS A 375 5.54 8.64 26.94
CA HIS A 375 4.68 9.36 26.01
C HIS A 375 3.27 8.79 25.90
N ILE A 376 3.08 7.48 26.13
CA ILE A 376 1.79 6.80 25.94
C ILE A 376 0.99 6.71 27.23
N TYR A 377 1.63 6.36 28.34
CA TYR A 377 0.97 6.09 29.63
C TYR A 377 1.33 7.09 30.72
N GLY A 378 2.17 8.08 30.42
CA GLY A 378 2.76 8.97 31.43
C GLY A 378 4.00 8.36 32.12
N PRO A 379 4.73 9.18 32.90
CA PRO A 379 5.95 8.77 33.56
C PRO A 379 5.70 7.71 34.65
N ASP A 380 6.74 6.94 34.98
CA ASP A 380 6.67 5.88 35.99
C ASP A 380 6.67 6.46 37.42
N HIS A 381 5.51 6.94 37.85
CA HIS A 381 5.34 7.47 39.18
C HIS A 381 5.56 6.43 40.29
N ALA A 382 5.31 5.13 40.06
CA ALA A 382 5.51 4.12 41.09
C ALA A 382 6.99 3.93 41.42
N THR A 383 7.84 3.72 40.42
CA THR A 383 9.28 3.59 40.62
C THR A 383 9.86 4.84 41.29
N ARG A 384 9.38 6.02 40.89
CA ARG A 384 9.79 7.28 41.50
C ARG A 384 9.34 7.40 42.96
N ILE A 385 8.10 7.02 43.30
CA ILE A 385 7.60 7.05 44.68
C ILE A 385 8.41 6.08 45.56
N ASP A 386 8.69 4.87 45.08
CA ASP A 386 9.49 3.90 45.83
C ASP A 386 10.88 4.47 46.14
N HIS A 387 11.51 5.10 45.16
CA HIS A 387 12.81 5.76 45.33
C HIS A 387 12.74 6.98 46.27
N ASP A 388 11.80 7.89 46.05
CA ASP A 388 11.69 9.16 46.79
C ASP A 388 11.33 8.94 48.27
N LEU A 389 10.66 7.83 48.60
CA LEU A 389 10.24 7.48 49.96
C LEU A 389 11.06 6.35 50.60
N ASP A 390 12.13 5.89 49.94
CA ASP A 390 12.97 4.77 50.39
C ASP A 390 12.16 3.48 50.71
N LEU A 391 11.17 3.18 49.85
CA LEU A 391 10.34 1.98 49.97
C LEU A 391 10.98 0.80 49.22
N PRO A 392 10.68 -0.45 49.63
CA PRO A 392 11.03 -1.62 48.82
C PRO A 392 10.46 -1.51 47.40
N ALA A 393 11.28 -1.86 46.39
CA ALA A 393 10.87 -1.79 45.00
C ALA A 393 9.56 -2.55 44.72
N GLY A 394 8.60 -1.88 44.11
CA GLY A 394 7.27 -2.40 43.79
C GLY A 394 6.20 -2.13 44.86
N THR A 395 6.50 -1.38 45.92
CA THR A 395 5.52 -1.07 46.98
C THR A 395 4.45 -0.10 46.49
N ALA A 396 4.86 1.05 45.94
CA ALA A 396 3.97 2.04 45.34
C ALA A 396 3.13 1.42 44.21
N ALA A 397 3.71 0.48 43.48
CA ALA A 397 3.01 -0.27 42.45
C ALA A 397 1.82 -1.07 43.02
N GLN A 398 2.01 -1.78 44.13
CA GLN A 398 0.94 -2.53 44.80
C GLN A 398 -0.17 -1.60 45.32
N VAL A 399 0.20 -0.44 45.88
CA VAL A 399 -0.75 0.56 46.36
C VAL A 399 -1.61 1.10 45.21
N ILE A 400 -0.97 1.50 44.10
CA ILE A 400 -1.67 2.01 42.92
C ILE A 400 -2.66 0.98 42.37
N ARG A 401 -2.28 -0.31 42.30
CA ARG A 401 -3.21 -1.38 41.89
C ARG A 401 -4.41 -1.51 42.82
N HIS A 402 -4.16 -1.52 44.13
CA HIS A 402 -5.22 -1.65 45.12
C HIS A 402 -6.21 -0.49 45.02
N LEU A 403 -5.71 0.75 44.94
CA LEU A 403 -6.53 1.94 44.72
C LEU A 403 -7.31 1.84 43.40
N GLY A 404 -6.69 1.34 42.33
CA GLY A 404 -7.34 1.10 41.04
C GLY A 404 -8.54 0.17 41.12
N GLY A 405 -8.43 -0.89 41.93
CA GLY A 405 -9.53 -1.83 42.21
C GLY A 405 -10.68 -1.19 42.99
N LEU A 406 -10.37 -0.28 43.91
CA LEU A 406 -11.36 0.46 44.71
C LEU A 406 -12.05 1.58 43.92
N LEU A 407 -11.30 2.28 43.06
CA LEU A 407 -11.73 3.49 42.35
C LEU A 407 -11.83 3.26 40.83
N LYS A 408 -12.60 2.25 40.42
CA LYS A 408 -12.71 1.78 39.03
C LYS A 408 -13.12 2.85 38.00
N HIS A 409 -13.75 3.94 38.45
CA HIS A 409 -14.21 5.04 37.60
C HIS A 409 -13.23 6.21 37.49
N ASN A 410 -12.04 6.15 38.12
CA ASN A 410 -11.05 7.21 38.03
C ASN A 410 -10.08 6.99 36.85
N ASP A 411 -10.19 7.82 35.82
CA ASP A 411 -9.41 7.69 34.57
C ASP A 411 -7.91 7.88 34.73
N GLY A 412 -7.50 8.83 35.59
CA GLY A 412 -6.10 9.06 35.91
C GLY A 412 -5.49 7.85 36.61
N LEU A 413 -6.21 7.29 37.58
CA LEU A 413 -5.79 6.09 38.29
C LEU A 413 -5.81 4.86 37.39
N ARG A 414 -6.77 4.70 36.47
CA ARG A 414 -6.74 3.62 35.47
C ARG A 414 -5.49 3.71 34.59
N THR A 415 -5.06 4.91 34.22
CA THR A 415 -3.84 5.12 33.44
C THR A 415 -2.59 4.78 34.25
N LEU A 416 -2.53 5.22 35.50
CA LEU A 416 -1.45 4.85 36.42
C LEU A 416 -1.41 3.35 36.69
N VAL A 417 -2.56 2.70 36.90
CA VAL A 417 -2.67 1.24 37.04
C VAL A 417 -2.13 0.56 35.78
N LYS A 418 -2.54 0.99 34.57
CA LYS A 418 -1.98 0.48 33.31
C LYS A 418 -0.45 0.66 33.21
N ARG A 419 0.07 1.80 33.68
CA ARG A 419 1.51 2.09 33.68
C ARG A 419 2.28 1.23 34.68
N VAL A 420 1.76 1.09 35.89
CA VAL A 420 2.33 0.32 36.99
C VAL A 420 2.26 -1.17 36.73
N ASP A 421 1.15 -1.58 36.11
CA ASP A 421 0.98 -2.86 35.48
C ASP A 421 1.72 -2.90 34.14
N ALA A 422 2.87 -2.22 33.99
CA ALA A 422 3.86 -2.56 32.96
C ALA A 422 4.47 -3.99 33.15
N HIS A 423 3.77 -4.89 33.83
CA HIS A 423 3.36 -6.17 33.24
C HIS A 423 2.36 -5.92 32.12
N LEU A 424 2.83 -5.21 31.07
CA LEU A 424 2.07 -4.71 29.92
C LEU A 424 0.88 -5.62 29.71
N PRO A 425 -0.38 -5.12 29.80
CA PRO A 425 -1.55 -5.97 29.95
C PRO A 425 -1.36 -7.19 29.07
N VAL A 426 -1.03 -8.32 29.72
CA VAL A 426 -0.78 -9.56 29.02
C VAL A 426 -2.19 -10.07 28.73
N ALA A 427 -2.91 -9.35 27.87
CA ALA A 427 -3.59 -10.02 26.80
C ALA A 427 -2.46 -10.73 26.05
N ALA A 428 -2.15 -11.92 26.55
CA ALA A 428 -2.09 -13.12 25.75
C ALA A 428 -2.69 -12.75 24.37
N LEU A 429 -1.83 -12.36 23.42
CA LEU A 429 -2.09 -11.50 22.23
C LEU A 429 -3.51 -10.94 22.08
N PRO A 430 -3.67 -9.61 21.97
CA PRO A 430 -5.00 -9.02 21.95
C PRO A 430 -5.89 -9.66 20.89
N ASP A 431 -7.10 -9.99 21.33
CA ASP A 431 -8.25 -9.63 20.51
C ASP A 431 -8.12 -8.14 20.23
N ILE A 432 -7.49 -7.78 19.10
CA ILE A 432 -7.48 -6.40 18.63
C ILE A 432 -8.96 -6.04 18.60
N ALA A 433 -9.34 -5.06 19.41
CA ALA A 433 -10.74 -4.74 19.65
C ALA A 433 -11.48 -4.61 18.31
N ASP A 434 -12.76 -4.97 18.31
CA ASP A 434 -13.58 -5.07 17.10
C ASP A 434 -13.75 -3.72 16.35
N ASP A 435 -13.21 -2.62 16.90
CA ASP A 435 -13.22 -1.27 16.32
C ASP A 435 -12.03 -0.95 15.40
N CYS A 436 -11.08 -1.86 15.22
CA CYS A 436 -10.00 -1.69 14.25
C CYS A 436 -10.42 -2.19 12.86
N VAL A 437 -10.29 -1.33 11.84
CA VAL A 437 -10.65 -1.60 10.43
C VAL A 437 -9.98 -2.86 9.86
N HIS A 438 -8.88 -3.31 10.47
CA HIS A 438 -8.06 -4.45 10.04
C HIS A 438 -8.09 -5.65 11.00
N THR A 439 -9.04 -5.71 11.95
CA THR A 439 -9.07 -6.72 13.02
C THR A 439 -8.96 -8.17 12.51
N PRO A 440 -9.73 -8.62 11.50
CA PRO A 440 -9.61 -9.99 10.97
C PRO A 440 -8.21 -10.33 10.44
N GLY A 441 -7.63 -9.44 9.63
CA GLY A 441 -6.31 -9.69 9.05
C GLY A 441 -5.19 -9.65 10.10
N ALA A 442 -5.29 -8.76 11.08
CA ALA A 442 -4.31 -8.71 12.15
C ALA A 442 -4.38 -9.95 13.06
N ARG A 443 -5.59 -10.47 13.36
CA ARG A 443 -5.75 -11.75 14.09
C ARG A 443 -5.25 -12.94 13.28
N ALA A 444 -5.46 -12.94 11.95
CA ALA A 444 -4.91 -13.97 11.06
C ALA A 444 -3.37 -13.99 11.05
N ILE A 445 -2.72 -12.82 11.00
CA ILE A 445 -1.25 -12.70 11.12
C ILE A 445 -0.77 -13.30 12.45
N VAL A 446 -1.43 -12.95 13.55
CA VAL A 446 -1.09 -13.46 14.89
C VAL A 446 -1.26 -14.98 14.95
N ALA A 447 -2.37 -15.51 14.44
CA ALA A 447 -2.61 -16.95 14.39
C ALA A 447 -1.57 -17.68 13.52
N ALA A 448 -1.16 -17.10 12.39
CA ALA A 448 -0.09 -17.66 11.57
C ALA A 448 1.24 -17.75 12.33
N LEU A 449 1.60 -16.70 13.08
CA LEU A 449 2.80 -16.69 13.92
C LEU A 449 2.72 -17.64 15.12
N ILE A 450 1.53 -17.89 15.67
CA ILE A 450 1.29 -18.93 16.68
C ILE A 450 1.49 -20.33 16.06
N THR A 451 0.89 -20.59 14.89
CA THR A 451 1.06 -21.86 14.15
C THR A 451 2.53 -22.12 13.83
N ALA A 452 3.29 -21.08 13.48
CA ALA A 452 4.72 -21.15 13.25
C ALA A 452 5.58 -21.25 14.53
N GLY A 453 4.97 -21.33 15.72
CA GLY A 453 5.66 -21.46 17.01
C GLY A 453 6.45 -20.22 17.44
N ARG A 454 6.13 -19.04 16.88
CA ARG A 454 6.87 -17.79 17.12
C ARG A 454 6.34 -17.00 18.31
N ILE A 455 5.02 -17.12 18.54
CA ILE A 455 4.33 -16.49 19.67
C ILE A 455 3.56 -17.55 20.45
N LYS A 456 3.46 -17.36 21.77
CA LYS A 456 2.60 -18.18 22.62
C LYS A 456 1.15 -17.70 22.47
N ALA A 457 0.23 -18.64 22.41
CA ALA A 457 -1.18 -18.33 22.27
C ALA A 457 -1.77 -17.66 23.52
N PRO A 458 -2.89 -16.94 23.35
CA PRO A 458 -3.57 -16.25 24.44
C PRO A 458 -4.15 -17.13 25.53
N VAL A 459 -4.70 -18.25 25.06
CA VAL A 459 -5.42 -19.23 25.85
C VAL A 459 -4.48 -20.40 26.16
N SER A 460 -4.93 -21.30 27.03
CA SER A 460 -4.14 -22.47 27.46
C SER A 460 -3.65 -23.33 26.29
N GLU A 461 -4.30 -23.25 25.11
CA GLU A 461 -3.96 -24.05 23.94
C GLU A 461 -3.90 -23.24 22.64
N ALA A 462 -2.76 -23.29 21.95
CA ALA A 462 -2.58 -22.65 20.64
C ALA A 462 -3.60 -23.06 19.59
N THR A 463 -3.95 -24.35 19.58
CA THR A 463 -4.97 -24.91 18.71
C THR A 463 -6.33 -24.24 18.92
N ALA A 464 -6.73 -23.99 20.17
CA ALA A 464 -8.02 -23.37 20.47
C ALA A 464 -8.10 -21.94 19.91
N TYR A 465 -7.01 -21.16 20.02
CA TYR A 465 -6.95 -19.82 19.43
C TYR A 465 -7.01 -19.84 17.91
N VAL A 466 -6.19 -20.68 17.25
CA VAL A 466 -6.17 -20.80 15.79
C VAL A 466 -7.54 -21.26 15.26
N THR A 467 -8.19 -22.20 15.95
CA THR A 467 -9.55 -22.64 15.63
C THR A 467 -10.56 -21.51 15.81
N ALA A 468 -10.48 -20.72 16.87
CA ALA A 468 -11.38 -19.59 17.08
C ALA A 468 -11.23 -18.51 16.00
N VAL A 469 -10.00 -18.21 15.58
CA VAL A 469 -9.72 -17.30 14.47
C VAL A 469 -10.23 -17.88 13.15
N ARG A 470 -10.01 -19.17 12.90
CA ARG A 470 -10.55 -19.85 11.70
C ARG A 470 -12.07 -19.82 11.65
N ALA A 471 -12.72 -19.95 12.80
CA ALA A 471 -14.18 -19.92 12.90
C ALA A 471 -14.82 -18.60 12.42
N TRP A 472 -14.04 -17.56 12.13
CA TRP A 472 -14.50 -16.30 11.53
C TRP A 472 -14.77 -16.41 10.04
N TRP A 473 -14.07 -17.31 9.36
CA TRP A 473 -14.28 -17.59 7.94
C TRP A 473 -14.74 -19.02 7.69
N THR A 474 -14.72 -19.90 8.71
CA THR A 474 -15.36 -21.21 8.63
C THR A 474 -16.88 -21.04 8.63
N PRO A 475 -17.58 -21.55 7.60
CA PRO A 475 -19.04 -21.59 7.61
C PRO A 475 -19.58 -22.38 8.80
N ARG A 476 -20.71 -21.96 9.36
CA ARG A 476 -21.43 -22.72 10.40
C ARG A 476 -22.79 -23.13 9.86
N PRO A 477 -23.28 -24.34 10.17
CA PRO A 477 -24.64 -24.71 9.77
C PRO A 477 -25.65 -23.71 10.34
N PRO A 478 -26.77 -23.45 9.63
CA PRO A 478 -27.83 -22.57 10.11
C PRO A 478 -28.31 -23.05 11.49
N ARG A 479 -28.49 -22.10 12.41
CA ARG A 479 -29.08 -22.41 13.72
C ARG A 479 -30.54 -22.79 13.48
N SER A 480 -30.88 -24.05 13.75
CA SER A 480 -32.24 -24.60 13.71
C SER A 480 -33.19 -23.88 14.64
#